data_AF-A5ALV8-F1
#
_entry.id   AF-A5ALV8-F1
#
_cell.length_a   1.000
_cell.length_b   1.000
_cell.length_c   1.000
_cell.angle_alpha   90.00
_cell.angle_beta   90.00
_cell.angle_gamma   90.00
#
_symmetry.space_group_name_H-M   'P 1'
#
loop_
_entity.id
_entity.type
_entity.pdbx_description
1 polymer ?
#
loop_
_entity_poly.entity_id
_entity_poly.type
_entity_poly.pdbx_seq_one_letter_code
_entity_poly.pdbx_strand_id
1 'polypeptide(L)'
;MQGGGVLLIATQQRLLAIDVTKLGISRYSHAKFPPLPVVKVFNFVEEGYSFGASFFKWESKLYMVGGETTRSGASKEEHCRPVGSSFDLDSRVSKPSRDIFVSNLTTLDSISEFRNHSVTMSTEKPSPILAEFEGKIYVLSGPSRRCDYSLETPTFEVYDSSLGQMEPLPDPPFYINNNYNSYYCVVARCSVVGSSIFMLVGGHYYRYRIQDKKWDERKYAMDNIPVQIPMLPGFGGQLVPGYGDIFICFRFNSLIAVMLRSDGGRPFQYINEVFDPCYRPDSFSYNGLVVSMGNHEMCIVKPATAEARNRDRSVVYVATFRVEKLYSSPPACNSDDSEQPQPQPPTPRPFVSITCLSKGFYDLETWGRETPKISGAFFHRWE
;
A
#
# COMPACT_ATOMS: atom_id res chain seq x y z
N MET A 1 14.41 -14.13 -19.71
CA MET A 1 14.11 -12.95 -18.86
C MET A 1 15.07 -11.83 -19.25
N GLN A 2 14.63 -10.87 -20.07
CA GLN A 2 15.38 -9.64 -20.37
C GLN A 2 14.92 -8.55 -19.39
N GLY A 3 15.87 -7.88 -18.71
CA GLY A 3 15.66 -6.72 -17.81
C GLY A 3 14.96 -7.03 -16.48
N GLY A 4 15.70 -7.24 -15.39
CA GLY A 4 15.14 -7.45 -14.06
C GLY A 4 14.61 -6.14 -13.47
N GLY A 5 13.31 -6.04 -13.23
CA GLY A 5 12.74 -4.93 -12.46
C GLY A 5 13.00 -5.09 -10.97
N VAL A 6 12.81 -4.02 -10.19
CA VAL A 6 12.90 -4.05 -8.73
C VAL A 6 11.57 -3.73 -8.09
N LEU A 7 11.34 -4.34 -6.94
CA LEU A 7 10.31 -3.95 -6.01
C LEU A 7 10.89 -2.92 -5.04
N LEU A 8 10.35 -1.71 -5.06
CA LEU A 8 10.64 -0.65 -4.11
C LEU A 8 9.70 -0.78 -2.92
N ILE A 9 10.22 -0.85 -1.70
CA ILE A 9 9.43 -0.84 -0.46
C ILE A 9 9.87 0.36 0.37
N ALA A 10 8.92 1.24 0.67
CA ALA A 10 9.12 2.34 1.59
C ALA A 10 8.68 1.94 3.01
N THR A 11 9.59 2.14 3.96
CA THR A 11 9.32 2.08 5.41
C THR A 11 9.18 3.51 5.95
N GLN A 12 9.20 3.73 7.26
CA GLN A 12 9.17 5.08 7.79
C GLN A 12 10.54 5.76 7.75
N GLN A 13 11.61 5.02 7.47
CA GLN A 13 12.99 5.53 7.45
C GLN A 13 13.78 5.23 6.17
N ARG A 14 13.37 4.17 5.46
CA ARG A 14 14.17 3.60 4.38
C ARG A 14 13.34 3.34 3.15
N LEU A 15 13.99 3.45 2.00
CA LEU A 15 13.52 2.91 0.74
C LEU A 15 14.42 1.74 0.36
N LEU A 16 13.82 0.57 0.20
CA LEU A 16 14.52 -0.68 -0.12
C LEU A 16 14.23 -1.04 -1.58
N ALA A 17 15.26 -1.29 -2.38
CA ALA A 17 15.12 -1.86 -3.72
C ALA A 17 15.45 -3.34 -3.71
N ILE A 18 14.48 -4.17 -4.08
CA ILE A 18 14.55 -5.63 -4.01
C ILE A 18 14.57 -6.19 -5.42
N ASP A 19 15.55 -7.06 -5.68
CA ASP A 19 15.61 -7.82 -6.92
C ASP A 19 14.64 -9.01 -6.85
N VAL A 20 13.50 -8.85 -7.53
CA VAL A 20 12.43 -9.86 -7.51
C VAL A 20 12.85 -11.18 -8.17
N THR A 21 13.86 -11.18 -9.03
CA THR A 21 14.36 -12.39 -9.71
C THR A 21 15.14 -13.30 -8.77
N LYS A 22 15.63 -12.75 -7.64
CA LYS A 22 16.31 -13.50 -6.58
C LYS A 22 15.34 -14.03 -5.52
N LEU A 23 14.05 -13.71 -5.62
CA LEU A 23 13.03 -14.32 -4.76
C LEU A 23 12.79 -15.75 -5.22
N GLY A 24 13.09 -16.71 -4.36
CA GLY A 24 12.77 -18.12 -4.57
C GLY A 24 11.46 -18.54 -3.91
N ILE A 25 11.09 -19.81 -4.11
CA ILE A 25 10.12 -20.48 -3.24
C ILE A 25 10.88 -21.02 -2.04
N SER A 26 10.85 -20.29 -0.93
CA SER A 26 11.44 -20.75 0.33
C SER A 26 10.36 -21.44 1.16
N ARG A 27 10.56 -22.72 1.48
CA ARG A 27 9.74 -23.39 2.50
C ARG A 27 10.03 -22.77 3.86
N TYR A 28 8.99 -22.58 4.66
CA TYR A 28 9.13 -22.16 6.04
C TYR A 28 10.14 -23.04 6.81
N SER A 29 11.03 -22.41 7.58
CA SER A 29 11.99 -23.10 8.44
C SER A 29 12.05 -22.43 9.80
N HIS A 30 11.89 -23.22 10.86
CA HIS A 30 12.01 -22.74 12.25
C HIS A 30 13.45 -22.35 12.64
N ALA A 31 14.45 -22.64 11.80
CA ALA A 31 15.85 -22.47 12.16
C ALA A 31 16.37 -21.04 11.93
N LYS A 32 16.06 -20.45 10.76
CA LYS A 32 16.51 -19.11 10.32
C LYS A 32 15.72 -18.66 9.08
N PHE A 33 15.40 -17.38 9.00
CA PHE A 33 14.86 -16.75 7.79
C PHE A 33 16.00 -16.16 6.94
N PRO A 34 15.95 -16.28 5.60
CA PRO A 34 16.92 -15.63 4.72
C PRO A 34 16.78 -14.10 4.76
N PRO A 35 17.85 -13.35 4.48
CA PRO A 35 17.72 -11.92 4.25
C PRO A 35 16.91 -11.65 2.98
N LEU A 36 16.19 -10.55 2.95
CA LEU A 36 15.53 -10.07 1.74
C LEU A 36 16.59 -9.71 0.67
N PRO A 37 16.41 -10.06 -0.61
CA PRO A 37 17.42 -9.82 -1.66
C PRO A 37 17.44 -8.34 -2.09
N VAL A 38 17.83 -7.48 -1.15
CA VAL A 38 17.94 -6.04 -1.31
C VAL A 38 19.21 -5.73 -2.09
N VAL A 39 19.07 -5.03 -3.21
CA VAL A 39 20.20 -4.58 -4.05
C VAL A 39 20.61 -3.15 -3.75
N LYS A 40 19.73 -2.33 -3.17
CA LYS A 40 20.05 -0.99 -2.70
C LYS A 40 19.16 -0.58 -1.53
N VAL A 41 19.75 0.11 -0.56
CA VAL A 41 19.07 0.71 0.59
C VAL A 41 19.33 2.21 0.57
N PHE A 42 18.28 3.00 0.65
CA PHE A 42 18.38 4.43 0.87
C PHE A 42 17.77 4.77 2.23
N ASN A 43 18.62 5.13 3.21
CA ASN A 43 18.17 5.59 4.51
C ASN A 43 17.95 7.10 4.46
N PHE A 44 16.78 7.51 3.98
CA PHE A 44 16.47 8.91 3.74
C PHE A 44 16.53 9.74 5.04
N VAL A 45 16.28 9.16 6.20
CA VAL A 45 16.34 9.92 7.45
C VAL A 45 17.79 10.22 7.88
N GLU A 46 18.74 9.33 7.59
CA GLU A 46 20.17 9.61 7.80
C GLU A 46 20.70 10.68 6.82
N GLU A 47 20.08 10.78 5.65
CA GLU A 47 20.38 11.77 4.61
C GLU A 47 19.64 13.11 4.84
N GLY A 48 18.98 13.27 6.00
CA GLY A 48 18.34 14.53 6.42
C GLY A 48 16.88 14.69 5.97
N TYR A 49 16.29 13.72 5.28
CA TYR A 49 14.87 13.75 4.92
C TYR A 49 13.96 13.39 6.10
N SER A 50 12.67 13.69 5.92
CA SER A 50 11.65 13.55 6.96
C SER A 50 11.31 12.09 7.28
N PHE A 51 11.23 11.77 8.56
CA PHE A 51 10.71 10.49 9.05
C PHE A 51 9.23 10.34 8.68
N GLY A 52 8.83 9.14 8.28
CA GLY A 52 7.45 8.86 7.89
C GLY A 52 7.04 9.52 6.58
N ALA A 53 7.98 10.07 5.79
CA ALA A 53 7.68 10.57 4.46
C ALA A 53 6.95 9.50 3.64
N SER A 54 5.93 9.94 2.89
CA SER A 54 5.15 9.07 2.04
C SER A 54 5.65 9.12 0.61
N PHE A 55 5.56 7.98 -0.07
CA PHE A 55 6.05 7.85 -1.43
C PHE A 55 4.90 7.64 -2.39
N PHE A 56 5.05 8.14 -3.61
CA PHE A 56 4.23 7.71 -4.72
C PHE A 56 5.08 7.65 -5.99
N LYS A 57 4.74 6.71 -6.87
CA LYS A 57 5.38 6.57 -8.18
C LYS A 57 4.40 7.03 -9.24
N TRP A 58 4.85 7.93 -10.10
CA TRP A 58 4.10 8.33 -11.29
C TRP A 58 5.04 8.20 -12.49
N GLU A 59 4.67 7.32 -13.42
CA GLU A 59 5.50 6.97 -14.58
C GLU A 59 6.90 6.52 -14.12
N SER A 60 7.96 7.18 -14.62
CA SER A 60 9.36 6.94 -14.30
C SER A 60 9.88 7.84 -13.17
N LYS A 61 8.99 8.49 -12.41
CA LYS A 61 9.37 9.36 -11.29
C LYS A 61 8.90 8.79 -9.96
N LEU A 62 9.74 8.95 -8.95
CA LEU A 62 9.44 8.66 -7.56
C LEU A 62 9.40 9.97 -6.78
N TYR A 63 8.33 10.15 -6.02
CA TYR A 63 8.13 11.33 -5.20
C TYR A 63 8.18 10.94 -3.73
N MET A 64 8.75 11.83 -2.91
CA MET A 64 8.77 11.74 -1.45
C MET A 64 8.08 12.99 -0.90
N VAL A 65 7.06 12.81 -0.07
CA VAL A 65 6.14 13.87 0.35
C VAL A 65 6.06 13.94 1.87
N GLY A 66 6.35 15.13 2.42
CA GLY A 66 6.17 15.48 3.82
C GLY A 66 6.86 14.54 4.80
N GLY A 67 6.24 14.35 5.96
CA GLY A 67 6.82 13.61 7.08
C GLY A 67 7.25 14.55 8.20
N GLU A 68 8.04 14.04 9.14
CA GLU A 68 8.49 14.77 10.33
C GLU A 68 10.02 14.89 10.33
N THR A 69 10.53 16.12 10.24
CA THR A 69 11.97 16.38 10.33
C THR A 69 12.42 16.29 11.77
N THR A 70 13.61 15.76 12.02
CA THR A 70 14.28 15.87 13.34
C THR A 70 14.97 17.23 13.44
N ARG A 71 15.24 17.73 14.66
CA ARG A 71 16.00 18.96 14.88
C ARG A 71 17.38 18.90 14.18
N SER A 72 17.89 20.07 13.79
CA SER A 72 19.26 20.19 13.27
C SER A 72 20.28 19.70 14.32
N GLY A 73 21.27 18.92 13.88
CA GLY A 73 22.30 18.34 14.75
C GLY A 73 21.87 17.10 15.56
N ALA A 74 20.70 16.52 15.29
CA ALA A 74 20.29 15.26 15.89
C ALA A 74 21.24 14.10 15.52
N SER A 75 21.52 13.22 16.48
CA SER A 75 22.30 12.01 16.26
C SER A 75 21.53 11.02 15.37
N LYS A 76 22.25 10.15 14.65
CA LYS A 76 21.65 9.05 13.85
C LYS A 76 20.66 8.21 14.66
N GLU A 77 20.87 8.09 15.96
CA GLU A 77 20.00 7.32 16.85
C GLU A 77 18.69 8.04 17.16
N GLU A 78 18.71 9.36 17.32
CA GLU A 78 17.51 10.20 17.45
C GLU A 78 16.68 10.20 16.15
N HIS A 79 17.34 10.18 14.99
CA HIS A 79 16.70 10.05 13.69
C HIS A 79 15.91 8.75 13.51
N CYS A 80 16.30 7.67 14.18
CA CYS A 80 15.76 6.32 13.94
C CYS A 80 14.76 5.82 14.99
N ARG A 81 14.43 6.61 16.03
CA ARG A 81 13.58 6.15 17.15
C ARG A 81 12.12 6.65 17.05
N PRO A 82 11.12 5.76 17.11
CA PRO A 82 9.71 6.15 17.24
C PRO A 82 9.38 6.68 18.65
N VAL A 83 8.29 7.44 18.80
CA VAL A 83 7.78 7.86 20.12
C VAL A 83 7.49 6.64 21.00
N GLY A 84 7.93 6.70 22.26
CA GLY A 84 7.76 5.65 23.27
C GLY A 84 9.06 5.20 23.93
N SER A 85 10.24 5.50 23.35
CA SER A 85 11.51 5.32 24.06
C SER A 85 11.74 6.47 25.05
N SER A 86 12.16 6.13 26.26
CA SER A 86 12.45 6.97 27.43
C SER A 86 13.48 8.08 27.17
N PHE A 87 13.08 9.14 26.47
CA PHE A 87 13.86 10.36 26.24
C PHE A 87 12.97 11.57 26.45
N ASP A 88 13.53 12.64 27.04
CA ASP A 88 12.86 13.89 27.35
C ASP A 88 12.12 14.47 26.13
N LEU A 89 10.83 14.76 26.32
CA LEU A 89 9.95 15.37 25.31
C LEU A 89 10.48 16.73 24.85
N ASP A 90 11.16 17.48 25.72
CA ASP A 90 11.68 18.82 25.43
C ASP A 90 12.86 18.84 24.44
N SER A 91 13.48 17.69 24.17
CA SER A 91 14.54 17.56 23.15
C SER A 91 14.01 17.36 21.73
N ARG A 92 12.70 17.16 21.55
CA ARG A 92 12.05 16.70 20.31
C ARG A 92 11.37 17.83 19.54
N VAL A 93 12.13 18.82 19.07
CA VAL A 93 11.61 19.75 18.06
C VAL A 93 11.55 18.99 16.73
N SER A 94 10.55 18.12 16.55
CA SER A 94 10.21 17.59 15.24
C SER A 94 9.13 18.44 14.62
N LYS A 95 9.41 18.99 13.44
CA LYS A 95 8.46 19.80 12.69
C LYS A 95 7.96 18.98 11.49
N PRO A 96 6.68 19.01 11.13
CA PRO A 96 6.24 18.37 9.92
C PRO A 96 6.80 19.14 8.72
N SER A 97 7.03 18.46 7.61
CA SER A 97 7.57 19.07 6.39
C SER A 97 6.44 19.43 5.43
N ARG A 98 6.64 20.53 4.70
CA ARG A 98 5.84 20.94 3.54
C ARG A 98 6.43 20.44 2.22
N ASP A 99 7.62 19.85 2.27
CA ASP A 99 8.46 19.64 1.10
C ASP A 99 8.01 18.42 0.30
N ILE A 100 8.22 18.53 -1.00
CA ILE A 100 8.05 17.45 -1.95
C ILE A 100 9.39 17.31 -2.66
N PHE A 101 9.90 16.08 -2.71
CA PHE A 101 11.10 15.75 -3.44
C PHE A 101 10.75 14.81 -4.58
N VAL A 102 11.52 14.88 -5.66
CA VAL A 102 11.35 14.02 -6.83
C VAL A 102 12.68 13.42 -7.25
N SER A 103 12.65 12.17 -7.67
CA SER A 103 13.73 11.50 -8.36
C SER A 103 13.22 10.93 -9.69
N ASN A 104 14.03 11.07 -10.74
CA ASN A 104 13.78 10.39 -12.01
C ASN A 104 14.43 9.00 -11.95
N LEU A 105 13.64 7.93 -12.01
CA LEU A 105 14.12 6.55 -11.94
C LEU A 105 14.77 6.09 -13.25
N THR A 106 15.88 6.70 -13.62
CA THR A 106 16.66 6.37 -14.83
C THR A 106 17.62 5.21 -14.59
N THR A 107 18.13 5.05 -13.38
CA THR A 107 18.97 3.91 -12.98
C THR A 107 18.57 3.44 -11.59
N LEU A 108 19.12 2.29 -11.15
CA LEU A 108 19.00 1.86 -9.75
C LEU A 108 19.56 2.93 -8.80
N ASP A 109 20.55 3.70 -9.23
CA ASP A 109 21.15 4.69 -8.37
C ASP A 109 20.24 5.86 -8.05
N SER A 110 19.34 6.20 -8.97
CA SER A 110 18.39 7.30 -8.84
C SER A 110 17.47 7.18 -7.61
N ILE A 111 17.28 5.99 -7.02
CA ILE A 111 16.42 5.83 -5.83
C ILE A 111 16.92 6.61 -4.60
N SER A 112 18.16 7.12 -4.61
CA SER A 112 18.73 7.97 -3.56
C SER A 112 18.98 9.42 -4.02
N GLU A 113 18.67 9.75 -5.27
CA GLU A 113 18.98 11.05 -5.89
C GLU A 113 17.73 11.93 -5.95
N PHE A 114 17.30 12.39 -4.79
CA PHE A 114 16.16 13.28 -4.66
C PHE A 114 16.57 14.74 -4.81
N ARG A 115 15.73 15.51 -5.52
CA ARG A 115 15.82 16.97 -5.60
C ARG A 115 14.51 17.59 -5.17
N ASN A 116 14.55 18.85 -4.74
CA ASN A 116 13.34 19.62 -4.46
C ASN A 116 12.43 19.64 -5.70
N HIS A 117 11.17 19.36 -5.47
CA HIS A 117 10.13 19.60 -6.46
C HIS A 117 9.85 21.11 -6.56
N SER A 118 9.37 21.58 -7.71
CA SER A 118 9.06 23.01 -7.90
C SER A 118 7.85 23.50 -7.10
N VAL A 119 7.16 22.58 -6.42
CA VAL A 119 5.93 22.82 -5.67
C VAL A 119 6.11 22.25 -4.27
N THR A 120 5.66 23.00 -3.28
CA THR A 120 5.55 22.59 -1.87
C THR A 120 4.09 22.56 -1.44
N MET A 121 3.78 21.78 -0.41
CA MET A 121 2.48 21.82 0.27
C MET A 121 2.24 23.20 0.90
N SER A 122 0.97 23.62 0.98
CA SER A 122 0.62 24.91 1.58
C SER A 122 0.88 24.91 3.08
N THR A 123 0.68 23.75 3.72
CA THR A 123 0.98 23.52 5.15
C THR A 123 1.78 22.26 5.37
N GLU A 124 2.38 22.18 6.55
CA GLU A 124 3.21 21.08 6.99
C GLU A 124 2.35 19.84 7.28
N LYS A 125 2.75 18.67 6.76
CA LYS A 125 1.96 17.42 6.87
C LYS A 125 2.80 16.26 7.41
N PRO A 126 2.48 15.71 8.61
CA PRO A 126 3.06 14.46 9.04
C PRO A 126 2.57 13.29 8.21
N SER A 127 3.44 12.29 8.08
CA SER A 127 3.14 10.97 7.52
C SER A 127 2.00 10.97 6.48
N PRO A 128 2.12 11.78 5.39
CA PRO A 128 0.96 12.14 4.58
C PRO A 128 0.28 10.92 3.96
N ILE A 129 -1.02 11.00 3.72
CA ILE A 129 -1.78 9.94 3.07
C ILE A 129 -2.04 10.38 1.63
N LEU A 130 -1.59 9.55 0.70
CA LEU A 130 -1.58 9.87 -0.72
C LEU A 130 -2.64 9.06 -1.47
N ALA A 131 -3.29 9.68 -2.44
CA ALA A 131 -4.17 9.03 -3.39
C ALA A 131 -3.96 9.63 -4.79
N GLU A 132 -3.97 8.78 -5.82
CA GLU A 132 -3.87 9.18 -7.23
C GLU A 132 -5.22 8.98 -7.91
N PHE A 133 -5.65 9.97 -8.68
CA PHE A 133 -6.81 9.88 -9.56
C PHE A 133 -6.63 10.81 -10.77
N GLU A 134 -6.75 10.25 -11.97
CA GLU A 134 -6.67 10.99 -13.25
C GLU A 134 -5.40 11.86 -13.35
N GLY A 135 -4.27 11.37 -12.87
CA GLY A 135 -3.00 12.09 -12.89
C GLY A 135 -2.89 13.23 -11.86
N LYS A 136 -3.83 13.32 -10.93
CA LYS A 136 -3.78 14.25 -9.79
C LYS A 136 -3.45 13.51 -8.51
N ILE A 137 -2.67 14.17 -7.65
CA ILE A 137 -2.22 13.58 -6.38
C ILE A 137 -2.88 14.32 -5.23
N TYR A 138 -3.72 13.61 -4.51
CA TYR A 138 -4.40 14.10 -3.32
C TYR A 138 -3.53 13.79 -2.10
N VAL A 139 -3.30 14.81 -1.27
CA VAL A 139 -2.41 14.75 -0.12
C VAL A 139 -3.18 15.16 1.13
N LEU A 140 -3.38 14.21 2.03
CA LEU A 140 -3.97 14.44 3.34
C LEU A 140 -2.91 14.38 4.43
N SER A 141 -2.96 15.28 5.41
CA SER A 141 -2.18 15.14 6.65
C SER A 141 -2.46 13.79 7.30
N GLY A 142 -1.42 13.06 7.69
CA GLY A 142 -1.58 11.77 8.38
C GLY A 142 -1.46 11.87 9.90
N PRO A 143 -1.35 10.73 10.60
CA PRO A 143 -1.04 10.72 12.02
C PRO A 143 0.42 11.13 12.26
N SER A 144 0.62 11.97 13.27
CA SER A 144 1.94 12.30 13.77
C SER A 144 2.51 11.12 14.56
N ARG A 145 3.81 10.86 14.42
CA ARG A 145 4.53 9.82 15.17
C ARG A 145 5.58 10.43 16.10
N ARG A 146 5.86 11.73 15.92
CA ARG A 146 6.74 12.66 16.64
C ARG A 146 6.21 13.28 17.93
N CYS A 147 5.11 14.00 17.73
CA CYS A 147 4.62 15.04 18.62
C CYS A 147 3.12 15.25 18.43
N ASP A 148 2.43 15.67 19.48
CA ASP A 148 1.06 16.18 19.36
C ASP A 148 1.11 17.68 19.08
N TYR A 149 0.91 18.07 17.82
CA TYR A 149 0.67 19.46 17.42
C TYR A 149 -0.72 19.59 16.81
N SER A 150 -1.23 20.82 16.73
CA SER A 150 -2.44 21.11 15.95
C SER A 150 -2.12 21.02 14.45
N LEU A 151 -2.97 20.37 13.66
CA LEU A 151 -2.83 20.39 12.21
C LEU A 151 -3.18 21.78 11.69
N GLU A 152 -2.29 22.34 10.87
CA GLU A 152 -2.55 23.59 10.16
C GLU A 152 -3.42 23.35 8.93
N THR A 153 -4.35 24.27 8.66
CA THR A 153 -5.23 24.21 7.50
C THR A 153 -4.59 24.89 6.28
N PRO A 154 -4.69 24.31 5.07
CA PRO A 154 -5.45 23.12 4.69
C PRO A 154 -4.80 21.79 5.10
N THR A 155 -5.57 20.88 5.68
CA THR A 155 -5.12 19.51 5.98
C THR A 155 -5.25 18.57 4.77
N PHE A 156 -6.00 18.98 3.75
CA PHE A 156 -6.21 18.23 2.52
C PHE A 156 -5.95 19.11 1.30
N GLU A 157 -5.13 18.65 0.38
CA GLU A 157 -4.75 19.39 -0.83
C GLU A 157 -4.66 18.45 -2.03
N VAL A 158 -4.68 19.01 -3.24
CA VAL A 158 -4.43 18.26 -4.48
C VAL A 158 -3.35 18.94 -5.31
N TYR A 159 -2.42 18.13 -5.82
CA TYR A 159 -1.46 18.54 -6.84
C TYR A 159 -1.99 18.16 -8.22
N ASP A 160 -2.08 19.15 -9.10
CA ASP A 160 -2.32 18.98 -10.52
C ASP A 160 -1.12 19.53 -11.29
N SER A 161 -0.44 18.66 -12.05
CA SER A 161 0.75 19.04 -12.82
C SER A 161 0.50 20.18 -13.80
N SER A 162 -0.73 20.34 -14.29
CA SER A 162 -1.12 21.41 -15.21
C SER A 162 -1.23 22.78 -14.52
N LEU A 163 -1.48 22.80 -13.21
CA LEU A 163 -1.64 24.03 -12.43
C LEU A 163 -0.32 24.52 -11.83
N GLY A 164 0.67 23.64 -11.70
CA GLY A 164 1.99 23.99 -11.15
C GLY A 164 1.97 24.43 -9.68
N GLN A 165 0.89 24.18 -8.95
CA GLN A 165 0.73 24.51 -7.53
C GLN A 165 -0.20 23.52 -6.83
N MET A 166 -0.16 23.51 -5.49
CA MET A 166 -1.13 22.78 -4.68
C MET A 166 -2.44 23.57 -4.60
N GLU A 167 -3.56 22.88 -4.78
CA GLU A 167 -4.89 23.45 -4.54
C GLU A 167 -5.41 22.98 -3.17
N PRO A 168 -5.79 23.89 -2.27
CA PRO A 168 -6.42 23.53 -1.00
C PRO A 168 -7.81 22.92 -1.24
N LEU A 169 -8.10 21.84 -0.51
CA LEU A 169 -9.41 21.18 -0.51
C LEU A 169 -10.08 21.33 0.86
N PRO A 170 -11.41 21.11 0.96
CA PRO A 170 -12.08 21.14 2.24
C PRO A 170 -11.50 20.12 3.22
N ASP A 171 -11.25 20.59 4.44
CA ASP A 171 -10.77 19.74 5.52
C ASP A 171 -11.77 18.60 5.80
N PRO A 172 -11.27 17.40 6.13
CA PRO A 172 -12.13 16.27 6.37
C PRO A 172 -12.93 16.46 7.67
N PRO A 173 -14.17 15.97 7.71
CA PRO A 173 -15.06 16.10 8.87
C PRO A 173 -14.62 15.27 10.08
N PHE A 174 -13.54 14.49 9.98
CA PHE A 174 -13.00 13.66 11.07
C PHE A 174 -11.80 14.27 11.80
N TYR A 175 -11.28 15.43 11.36
CA TYR A 175 -10.25 16.20 12.09
C TYR A 175 -10.83 17.20 13.10
N ILE A 176 -12.00 16.88 13.66
CA ILE A 176 -12.67 17.70 14.67
C ILE A 176 -11.73 17.91 15.86
N ASN A 177 -11.56 19.17 16.26
CA ASN A 177 -10.74 19.59 17.40
C ASN A 177 -9.31 19.02 17.40
N ASN A 178 -8.69 18.86 16.22
CA ASN A 178 -7.33 18.31 16.08
C ASN A 178 -7.15 16.89 16.66
N ASN A 179 -8.20 16.07 16.67
CA ASN A 179 -8.13 14.74 17.27
C ASN A 179 -7.51 13.66 16.37
N TYR A 180 -6.67 14.01 15.40
CA TYR A 180 -6.20 13.14 14.30
C TYR A 180 -5.29 11.97 14.74
N ASN A 181 -4.65 12.07 15.92
CA ASN A 181 -3.84 10.99 16.50
C ASN A 181 -4.66 10.01 17.37
N SER A 182 -5.92 10.34 17.70
CA SER A 182 -6.76 9.43 18.49
C SER A 182 -7.09 8.17 17.72
N TYR A 183 -7.16 7.04 18.43
CA TYR A 183 -7.58 5.76 17.86
C TYR A 183 -8.91 5.85 17.10
N TYR A 184 -9.81 6.74 17.51
CA TYR A 184 -11.12 6.94 16.88
C TYR A 184 -11.09 7.81 15.63
N CYS A 185 -9.97 8.49 15.36
CA CYS A 185 -9.84 9.48 14.29
C CYS A 185 -8.60 9.25 13.40
N VAL A 186 -7.79 8.24 13.72
CA VAL A 186 -6.64 7.85 12.90
C VAL A 186 -7.12 7.25 11.58
N VAL A 187 -6.61 7.80 10.49
CA VAL A 187 -6.87 7.25 9.16
C VAL A 187 -6.09 5.95 9.00
N ALA A 188 -6.81 4.85 8.92
CA ALA A 188 -6.23 3.52 8.75
C ALA A 188 -5.94 3.20 7.28
N ARG A 189 -6.81 3.68 6.37
CA ARG A 189 -6.80 3.33 4.93
C ARG A 189 -7.39 4.43 4.05
N CYS A 190 -6.90 4.49 2.82
CA CYS A 190 -7.42 5.32 1.73
C CYS A 190 -7.54 4.48 0.44
N SER A 191 -8.59 4.70 -0.34
CA SER A 191 -8.77 4.08 -1.66
C SER A 191 -9.59 4.98 -2.58
N VAL A 192 -9.28 4.94 -3.86
CA VAL A 192 -10.03 5.67 -4.90
C VAL A 192 -10.97 4.70 -5.61
N VAL A 193 -12.26 5.05 -5.67
CA VAL A 193 -13.29 4.26 -6.33
C VAL A 193 -14.19 5.14 -7.17
N GLY A 194 -14.14 4.96 -8.50
CA GLY A 194 -14.75 5.89 -9.43
C GLY A 194 -14.22 7.31 -9.18
N SER A 195 -15.10 8.30 -9.21
CA SER A 195 -14.77 9.71 -8.92
C SER A 195 -14.81 10.07 -7.43
N SER A 196 -14.39 9.14 -6.55
CA SER A 196 -14.47 9.34 -5.10
C SER A 196 -13.29 8.74 -4.36
N ILE A 197 -12.82 9.46 -3.34
CA ILE A 197 -11.80 8.99 -2.40
C ILE A 197 -12.50 8.56 -1.13
N PHE A 198 -12.32 7.31 -0.74
CA PHE A 198 -12.84 6.78 0.51
C PHE A 198 -11.72 6.66 1.53
N MET A 199 -12.04 6.91 2.80
CA MET A 199 -11.11 6.77 3.91
C MET A 199 -11.74 5.99 5.06
N LEU A 200 -11.00 5.03 5.61
CA LEU A 200 -11.38 4.29 6.81
C LEU A 200 -10.76 5.00 8.02
N VAL A 201 -11.61 5.54 8.88
CA VAL A 201 -11.22 6.34 10.04
C VAL A 201 -12.01 5.87 11.25
N GLY A 202 -11.33 5.41 12.31
CA GLY A 202 -12.01 4.96 13.55
C GLY A 202 -13.06 3.86 13.36
N GLY A 203 -12.95 3.04 12.31
CA GLY A 203 -13.94 2.00 11.96
C GLY A 203 -15.11 2.49 11.09
N HIS A 204 -15.11 3.75 10.66
CA HIS A 204 -16.12 4.31 9.76
C HIS A 204 -15.52 4.73 8.42
N TYR A 205 -16.35 4.73 7.38
CA TYR A 205 -15.95 5.25 6.09
C TYR A 205 -16.42 6.67 5.87
N TYR A 206 -15.50 7.48 5.38
CA TYR A 206 -15.73 8.83 4.89
C TYR A 206 -15.50 8.86 3.39
N ARG A 207 -16.30 9.66 2.68
CA ARG A 207 -16.22 9.79 1.23
C ARG A 207 -16.00 11.24 0.85
N TYR A 208 -14.96 11.48 0.08
CA TYR A 208 -14.74 12.71 -0.66
C TYR A 208 -15.15 12.53 -2.11
N ARG A 209 -16.03 13.38 -2.61
CA ARG A 209 -16.45 13.42 -4.01
C ARG A 209 -15.54 14.38 -4.77
N ILE A 210 -14.78 13.85 -5.71
CA ILE A 210 -13.76 14.59 -6.45
C ILE A 210 -14.40 15.69 -7.31
N GLN A 211 -15.47 15.37 -8.05
CA GLN A 211 -16.13 16.31 -8.95
C GLN A 211 -16.78 17.49 -8.20
N ASP A 212 -17.41 17.19 -7.07
CA ASP A 212 -18.11 18.18 -6.25
C ASP A 212 -17.15 18.91 -5.27
N LYS A 213 -15.89 18.49 -5.22
CA LYS A 213 -14.87 18.92 -4.28
C LYS A 213 -15.33 18.96 -2.82
N LYS A 214 -16.10 17.97 -2.36
CA LYS A 214 -16.69 17.98 -1.01
C LYS A 214 -16.70 16.61 -0.32
N TRP A 215 -16.68 16.66 1.00
CA TRP A 215 -16.94 15.51 1.85
C TRP A 215 -18.45 15.26 2.00
N ASP A 216 -18.85 14.00 2.05
CA ASP A 216 -20.21 13.65 2.45
C ASP A 216 -20.41 13.90 3.95
N GLU A 217 -21.58 14.45 4.32
CA GLU A 217 -21.95 14.72 5.71
C GLU A 217 -22.17 13.44 6.53
N ARG A 218 -22.57 12.36 5.85
CA ARG A 218 -22.83 11.06 6.48
C ARG A 218 -21.58 10.20 6.41
N LYS A 219 -21.15 9.68 7.56
CA LYS A 219 -20.23 8.54 7.63
C LYS A 219 -20.97 7.24 7.37
N TYR A 220 -20.34 6.30 6.69
CA TYR A 220 -20.92 5.00 6.38
C TYR A 220 -20.37 3.94 7.35
N ALA A 221 -21.25 3.11 7.89
CA ALA A 221 -20.84 1.86 8.53
C ALA A 221 -20.28 0.89 7.48
N MET A 222 -19.39 -0.03 7.89
CA MET A 222 -18.70 -0.96 6.98
C MET A 222 -19.64 -1.69 6.01
N ASP A 223 -20.84 -2.04 6.48
CA ASP A 223 -21.81 -2.85 5.74
C ASP A 223 -22.76 -2.03 4.84
N ASN A 224 -22.76 -0.69 4.95
CA ASN A 224 -23.77 0.19 4.34
C ASN A 224 -23.20 1.12 3.25
N ILE A 225 -22.09 0.74 2.61
CA ILE A 225 -21.41 1.61 1.65
C ILE A 225 -21.93 1.31 0.24
N PRO A 226 -22.28 2.33 -0.57
CA PRO A 226 -22.88 2.17 -1.90
C PRO A 226 -21.88 1.71 -2.98
N VAL A 227 -20.81 1.03 -2.59
CA VAL A 227 -19.73 0.53 -3.46
C VAL A 227 -19.50 -0.93 -3.13
N GLN A 228 -19.04 -1.72 -4.10
CA GLN A 228 -18.66 -3.11 -3.83
C GLN A 228 -17.58 -3.16 -2.73
N ILE A 229 -17.89 -3.83 -1.61
CA ILE A 229 -17.04 -3.89 -0.40
C ILE A 229 -15.56 -4.18 -0.70
N PRO A 230 -15.21 -5.10 -1.62
CA PRO A 230 -13.80 -5.36 -1.92
C PRO A 230 -13.04 -4.17 -2.51
N MET A 231 -13.73 -3.20 -3.10
CA MET A 231 -13.14 -1.97 -3.65
C MET A 231 -12.95 -0.88 -2.58
N LEU A 232 -13.42 -1.08 -1.34
CA LEU A 232 -13.38 -0.07 -0.29
C LEU A 232 -12.08 -0.08 0.53
N PRO A 233 -11.72 1.05 1.16
CA PRO A 233 -10.48 1.19 1.93
C PRO A 233 -10.37 0.17 3.06
N GLY A 234 -9.40 -0.72 3.01
CA GLY A 234 -9.36 -1.91 3.89
C GLY A 234 -8.65 -3.05 3.21
N PHE A 235 -8.89 -3.13 1.92
CA PHE A 235 -8.29 -4.04 0.98
C PHE A 235 -7.03 -3.36 0.42
N GLY A 236 -5.84 -3.73 0.92
CA GLY A 236 -4.57 -3.34 0.31
C GLY A 236 -4.45 -4.04 -1.05
N GLY A 237 -5.16 -3.56 -2.05
CA GLY A 237 -5.42 -4.26 -3.30
C GLY A 237 -5.15 -3.42 -4.53
N GLN A 238 -5.05 -4.10 -5.67
CA GLN A 238 -4.78 -3.47 -6.95
C GLN A 238 -5.47 -4.24 -8.08
N LEU A 239 -5.87 -3.52 -9.14
CA LEU A 239 -6.31 -4.14 -10.38
C LEU A 239 -5.14 -4.88 -11.03
N VAL A 240 -5.43 -6.03 -11.65
CA VAL A 240 -4.44 -6.79 -12.39
C VAL A 240 -4.17 -6.11 -13.72
N PRO A 241 -2.92 -5.72 -14.04
CA PRO A 241 -2.60 -5.13 -15.34
C PRO A 241 -3.02 -6.04 -16.48
N GLY A 242 -3.73 -5.51 -17.47
CA GLY A 242 -4.26 -6.28 -18.59
C GLY A 242 -5.70 -6.79 -18.39
N TYR A 243 -6.19 -6.86 -17.14
CA TYR A 243 -7.59 -7.17 -16.84
C TYR A 243 -8.31 -5.97 -16.23
N GLY A 244 -9.27 -5.41 -16.95
CA GLY A 244 -10.10 -4.30 -16.45
C GLY A 244 -11.09 -4.70 -15.34
N ASP A 245 -11.25 -6.00 -15.07
CA ASP A 245 -12.28 -6.52 -14.19
C ASP A 245 -11.77 -7.47 -13.09
N ILE A 246 -10.45 -7.67 -12.94
CA ILE A 246 -9.89 -8.50 -11.86
C ILE A 246 -9.17 -7.61 -10.85
N PHE A 247 -9.66 -7.63 -9.61
CA PHE A 247 -9.06 -6.92 -8.47
C PHE A 247 -8.50 -7.93 -7.46
N ILE A 248 -7.22 -7.78 -7.11
CA ILE A 248 -6.57 -8.62 -6.10
C ILE A 248 -6.42 -7.83 -4.83
N CYS A 249 -6.85 -8.37 -3.70
CA CYS A 249 -6.77 -7.65 -2.44
C CYS A 249 -6.77 -8.50 -1.18
N PHE A 250 -6.34 -7.89 -0.08
CA PHE A 250 -6.37 -8.52 1.25
C PHE A 250 -7.72 -8.33 1.94
N ARG A 251 -8.42 -9.43 2.22
CA ARG A 251 -9.52 -9.48 3.20
C ARG A 251 -8.99 -9.98 4.53
N PHE A 252 -8.77 -9.07 5.48
CA PHE A 252 -8.07 -9.38 6.74
C PHE A 252 -6.70 -10.02 6.45
N ASN A 253 -6.64 -11.34 6.59
CA ASN A 253 -5.43 -12.14 6.44
C ASN A 253 -5.38 -12.98 5.18
N SER A 254 -6.49 -13.07 4.46
CA SER A 254 -6.59 -13.82 3.23
C SER A 254 -6.42 -12.89 2.03
N LEU A 255 -5.80 -13.41 0.98
CA LEU A 255 -5.73 -12.78 -0.32
C LEU A 255 -6.91 -13.31 -1.14
N ILE A 256 -7.65 -12.41 -1.77
CA ILE A 256 -8.80 -12.76 -2.61
C ILE A 256 -8.65 -12.12 -3.99
N ALA A 257 -9.13 -12.82 -5.00
CA ALA A 257 -9.42 -12.26 -6.31
C ALA A 257 -10.91 -11.94 -6.38
N VAL A 258 -11.25 -10.76 -6.88
CA VAL A 258 -12.63 -10.33 -7.11
C VAL A 258 -12.78 -10.03 -8.59
N MET A 259 -13.72 -10.70 -9.25
CA MET A 259 -14.10 -10.39 -10.62
C MET A 259 -15.27 -9.40 -10.60
N LEU A 260 -15.01 -8.17 -11.01
CA LEU A 260 -15.94 -7.06 -11.01
C LEU A 260 -16.91 -7.23 -12.19
N ARG A 261 -18.14 -7.69 -11.93
CA ARG A 261 -19.17 -7.80 -12.96
C ARG A 261 -19.93 -6.49 -13.11
N SER A 262 -20.33 -6.17 -14.35
CA SER A 262 -21.17 -5.03 -14.68
C SER A 262 -22.60 -5.14 -14.13
N ASP A 263 -23.08 -6.36 -13.88
CA ASP A 263 -24.40 -6.66 -13.30
C ASP A 263 -24.45 -6.55 -11.76
N GLY A 264 -23.34 -6.16 -11.12
CA GLY A 264 -23.24 -6.04 -9.66
C GLY A 264 -23.04 -7.36 -8.91
N GLY A 265 -22.96 -8.50 -9.61
CA GLY A 265 -22.60 -9.80 -9.03
C GLY A 265 -21.15 -9.84 -8.52
N ARG A 266 -20.90 -10.65 -7.49
CA ARG A 266 -19.62 -10.64 -6.75
C ARG A 266 -18.98 -12.03 -6.59
N PRO A 267 -18.59 -12.72 -7.68
CA PRO A 267 -17.76 -13.91 -7.53
C PRO A 267 -16.38 -13.48 -7.03
N PHE A 268 -16.03 -13.95 -5.84
CA PHE A 268 -14.68 -13.85 -5.31
C PHE A 268 -14.09 -15.24 -5.12
N GLN A 269 -12.77 -15.33 -5.21
CA GLN A 269 -12.01 -16.55 -5.05
C GLN A 269 -10.89 -16.30 -4.05
N TYR A 270 -10.73 -17.21 -3.09
CA TYR A 270 -9.56 -17.20 -2.20
C TYR A 270 -8.32 -17.65 -2.96
N ILE A 271 -7.21 -16.93 -2.76
CA ILE A 271 -5.92 -17.23 -3.37
C ILE A 271 -5.03 -17.85 -2.30
N ASN A 272 -5.25 -19.13 -2.03
CA ASN A 272 -4.54 -19.85 -0.97
C ASN A 272 -3.14 -20.29 -1.43
N GLU A 273 -2.94 -20.44 -2.74
CA GLU A 273 -1.71 -20.91 -3.38
C GLU A 273 -0.52 -19.99 -3.09
N VAL A 274 -0.80 -18.70 -2.88
CA VAL A 274 0.21 -17.67 -2.62
C VAL A 274 0.72 -17.72 -1.19
N PHE A 275 -0.04 -18.23 -0.22
CA PHE A 275 0.43 -18.33 1.16
C PHE A 275 1.19 -19.62 1.44
N ASP A 276 2.08 -19.55 2.43
CA ASP A 276 2.67 -20.72 3.05
C ASP A 276 1.72 -21.23 4.15
N PRO A 277 1.51 -22.56 4.32
CA PRO A 277 0.67 -23.10 5.38
C PRO A 277 1.07 -22.67 6.80
N CYS A 278 2.35 -22.35 7.02
CA CYS A 278 2.87 -21.86 8.29
C CYS A 278 2.65 -20.35 8.50
N TYR A 279 2.05 -19.65 7.53
CA TYR A 279 1.69 -18.25 7.68
C TYR A 279 0.63 -18.09 8.78
N ARG A 280 1.06 -17.56 9.93
CA ARG A 280 0.16 -17.14 10.99
C ARG A 280 -0.01 -15.63 10.92
N PRO A 281 -1.21 -15.14 10.59
CA PRO A 281 -1.45 -13.73 10.67
C PRO A 281 -1.44 -13.27 12.13
N ASP A 282 -0.70 -12.20 12.40
CA ASP A 282 -0.77 -11.51 13.68
C ASP A 282 -2.15 -10.83 13.86
N SER A 283 -2.66 -10.85 15.09
CA SER A 283 -3.94 -10.29 15.51
C SER A 283 -3.98 -8.76 15.46
N PHE A 284 -2.82 -8.09 15.38
CA PHE A 284 -2.72 -6.63 15.34
C PHE A 284 -2.20 -6.10 13.99
N SER A 285 -3.04 -6.21 12.95
CA SER A 285 -3.05 -5.35 11.75
C SER A 285 -1.70 -4.81 11.26
N TYR A 286 -0.80 -5.67 10.78
CA TYR A 286 0.28 -5.22 9.90
C TYR A 286 -0.20 -5.29 8.47
N ASN A 287 -0.47 -4.12 7.92
CA ASN A 287 -1.24 -4.05 6.71
C ASN A 287 -0.37 -4.40 5.49
N GLY A 288 -0.83 -5.40 4.72
CA GLY A 288 -0.18 -5.79 3.48
C GLY A 288 -0.50 -4.83 2.33
N LEU A 289 0.37 -4.83 1.32
CA LEU A 289 0.19 -4.17 0.04
C LEU A 289 0.21 -5.21 -1.08
N VAL A 290 -0.64 -4.99 -2.08
CA VAL A 290 -0.59 -5.67 -3.38
C VAL A 290 0.02 -4.69 -4.36
N VAL A 291 0.98 -5.17 -5.15
CA VAL A 291 1.75 -4.38 -6.11
C VAL A 291 1.66 -5.05 -7.49
N SER A 292 1.24 -4.30 -8.48
CA SER A 292 1.28 -4.70 -9.88
C SER A 292 2.72 -4.71 -10.41
N MET A 293 3.12 -5.80 -11.06
CA MET A 293 4.43 -5.92 -11.73
C MET A 293 4.33 -5.84 -13.27
N GLY A 294 3.12 -5.75 -13.82
CA GLY A 294 2.86 -5.77 -15.27
C GLY A 294 2.72 -7.20 -15.81
N ASN A 295 2.25 -7.35 -17.05
CA ASN A 295 2.07 -8.66 -17.72
C ASN A 295 1.26 -9.68 -16.91
N HIS A 296 0.20 -9.23 -16.23
CA HIS A 296 -0.60 -10.03 -15.28
C HIS A 296 0.16 -10.59 -14.07
N GLU A 297 1.39 -10.14 -13.81
CA GLU A 297 2.17 -10.48 -12.63
C GLU A 297 1.90 -9.48 -11.51
N MET A 298 1.78 -10.02 -10.30
CA MET A 298 1.44 -9.30 -9.08
C MET A 298 2.41 -9.72 -7.98
N CYS A 299 2.59 -8.84 -7.01
CA CYS A 299 3.36 -9.08 -5.80
C CYS A 299 2.51 -8.74 -4.58
N ILE A 300 2.70 -9.48 -3.50
CA ILE A 300 2.29 -9.04 -2.17
C ILE A 300 3.49 -8.82 -1.27
N VAL A 301 3.38 -7.80 -0.43
CA VAL A 301 4.30 -7.54 0.68
C VAL A 301 3.47 -7.37 1.93
N LYS A 302 3.76 -8.15 2.96
CA LYS A 302 3.03 -8.06 4.23
C LYS A 302 3.95 -8.35 5.41
N PRO A 303 4.02 -7.48 6.42
CA PRO A 303 4.70 -7.83 7.66
C PRO A 303 3.96 -8.97 8.35
N ALA A 304 4.70 -9.86 8.98
CA ALA A 304 4.16 -11.04 9.62
C ALA A 304 4.96 -11.40 10.88
N THR A 305 4.39 -12.29 11.67
CA THR A 305 5.05 -12.89 12.82
C THR A 305 5.26 -14.37 12.51
N ALA A 306 6.49 -14.84 12.71
CA ALA A 306 6.89 -16.20 12.40
C ALA A 306 7.69 -16.81 13.54
N GLU A 307 7.41 -18.06 13.87
CA GLU A 307 8.05 -18.80 14.95
C GLU A 307 9.43 -19.34 14.53
N ALA A 308 10.51 -18.77 15.05
CA ALA A 308 11.86 -19.28 14.87
C ALA A 308 12.49 -19.64 16.22
N ARG A 309 12.97 -20.89 16.35
CA ARG A 309 13.62 -21.42 17.56
C ARG A 309 12.77 -21.21 18.83
N ASN A 310 11.48 -21.52 18.76
CA ASN A 310 10.49 -21.35 19.85
C ASN A 310 10.33 -19.91 20.33
N ARG A 311 10.57 -18.92 19.46
CA ARG A 311 10.28 -17.51 19.71
C ARG A 311 9.64 -16.89 18.48
N ASP A 312 8.63 -16.06 18.72
CA ASP A 312 8.03 -15.24 17.67
C ASP A 312 9.03 -14.17 17.21
N ARG A 313 9.23 -14.09 15.90
CA ARG A 313 10.04 -13.07 15.25
C ARG A 313 9.19 -12.30 14.25
N SER A 314 9.37 -10.98 14.23
CA SER A 314 8.84 -10.14 13.16
C SER A 314 9.62 -10.42 11.87
N VAL A 315 8.91 -10.63 10.78
CA VAL A 315 9.44 -10.92 9.44
C VAL A 315 8.62 -10.16 8.40
N VAL A 316 9.09 -10.14 7.15
CA VAL A 316 8.28 -9.74 6.01
C VAL A 316 7.98 -10.95 5.14
N TYR A 317 6.71 -11.11 4.78
CA TYR A 317 6.26 -12.06 3.78
C TYR A 317 6.20 -11.38 2.42
N VAL A 318 6.90 -11.94 1.44
CA VAL A 318 6.86 -11.48 0.05
C VAL A 318 6.53 -12.66 -0.85
N ALA A 319 5.58 -12.46 -1.75
CA ALA A 319 5.26 -13.44 -2.77
C ALA A 319 4.97 -12.75 -4.10
N THR A 320 5.31 -13.43 -5.19
CA THR A 320 4.98 -13.02 -6.56
C THR A 320 4.19 -14.12 -7.25
N PHE A 321 3.24 -13.73 -8.09
CA PHE A 321 2.35 -14.67 -8.75
C PHE A 321 1.82 -14.08 -10.06
N ARG A 322 1.50 -14.96 -11.00
CA ARG A 322 0.81 -14.62 -12.24
C ARG A 322 -0.67 -14.90 -12.12
N VAL A 323 -1.47 -14.00 -12.66
CA VAL A 323 -2.92 -14.10 -12.72
C VAL A 323 -3.36 -14.42 -14.15
N GLU A 324 -4.21 -15.42 -14.31
CA GLU A 324 -4.80 -15.77 -15.60
C GLU A 324 -6.32 -15.88 -15.47
N LYS A 325 -7.04 -15.27 -16.41
CA LYS A 325 -8.49 -15.40 -16.50
C LYS A 325 -8.83 -16.56 -17.43
N LEU A 326 -9.40 -17.61 -16.86
CA LEU A 326 -9.78 -18.82 -17.60
C LEU A 326 -11.30 -18.98 -17.63
N TYR A 327 -11.78 -19.79 -18.57
CA TYR A 327 -13.19 -20.15 -18.70
C TYR A 327 -13.36 -21.63 -18.43
N SER A 328 -14.34 -21.98 -17.60
CA SER A 328 -14.72 -23.39 -17.42
C SER A 328 -15.23 -23.97 -18.74
N SER A 329 -14.71 -25.12 -19.15
CA SER A 329 -15.25 -25.84 -20.30
C SER A 329 -16.72 -26.22 -20.04
N PRO A 330 -17.60 -26.20 -21.06
CA PRO A 330 -18.91 -26.81 -20.93
C PRO A 330 -18.75 -28.28 -20.55
N PRO A 331 -19.64 -28.87 -19.73
CA PRO A 331 -19.62 -30.31 -19.51
C PRO A 331 -19.73 -31.01 -20.87
N ALA A 332 -18.88 -32.02 -21.09
CA ALA A 332 -18.97 -32.85 -22.29
C ALA A 332 -20.39 -33.43 -22.35
N CYS A 333 -21.11 -33.15 -23.43
CA CYS A 333 -22.38 -33.82 -23.69
C CYS A 333 -22.05 -35.29 -23.96
N ASN A 334 -22.24 -36.14 -22.94
CA ASN A 334 -22.40 -37.57 -23.19
C ASN A 334 -23.69 -37.70 -24.01
N SER A 335 -23.54 -37.99 -25.29
CA SER A 335 -24.64 -38.36 -26.17
C SER A 335 -25.15 -39.74 -25.76
N ASP A 336 -26.02 -39.79 -24.76
CA ASP A 336 -26.98 -40.88 -24.65
C ASP A 336 -28.32 -40.37 -25.18
N ASP A 337 -28.79 -41.06 -26.22
CA ASP A 337 -30.03 -40.82 -26.93
C ASP A 337 -31.22 -40.88 -25.95
N SER A 338 -31.74 -39.72 -25.56
CA SER A 338 -33.04 -39.59 -24.92
C SER A 338 -33.64 -38.24 -25.29
N GLU A 339 -34.76 -38.26 -26.02
CA GLU A 339 -35.55 -37.10 -26.43
C GLU A 339 -36.15 -36.36 -25.21
N GLN A 340 -35.34 -35.61 -24.48
CA GLN A 340 -35.78 -34.54 -23.60
C GLN A 340 -35.13 -33.23 -24.04
N PRO A 341 -35.81 -32.07 -23.87
CA PRO A 341 -35.16 -30.77 -24.08
C PRO A 341 -33.98 -30.67 -23.13
N GLN A 342 -32.75 -30.79 -23.67
CA GLN A 342 -31.55 -30.65 -22.86
C GLN A 342 -31.55 -29.25 -22.22
N PRO A 343 -31.31 -29.13 -20.90
CA PRO A 343 -31.03 -27.83 -20.29
C PRO A 343 -29.90 -27.17 -21.08
N GLN A 344 -30.04 -25.88 -21.42
CA GLN A 344 -28.96 -25.15 -22.08
C GLN A 344 -27.65 -25.43 -21.34
N PRO A 345 -26.56 -25.78 -22.05
CA PRO A 345 -25.29 -26.07 -21.41
C PRO A 345 -24.91 -24.87 -20.54
N PRO A 346 -24.48 -25.08 -19.28
CA PRO A 346 -24.16 -23.98 -18.39
C PRO A 346 -23.11 -23.10 -19.07
N THR A 347 -23.43 -21.81 -19.18
CA THR A 347 -22.52 -20.84 -19.81
C THR A 347 -21.17 -20.90 -19.08
N PRO A 348 -20.04 -21.04 -19.81
CA PRO A 348 -18.70 -21.01 -19.24
C PRO A 348 -18.56 -19.88 -18.23
N ARG A 349 -18.33 -20.22 -16.97
CA ARG A 349 -18.09 -19.22 -15.93
C ARG A 349 -16.61 -18.89 -15.91
N PRO A 350 -16.24 -17.60 -16.02
CA PRO A 350 -14.85 -17.20 -15.85
C PRO A 350 -14.41 -17.47 -14.42
N PHE A 351 -13.14 -17.85 -14.26
CA PHE A 351 -12.50 -18.00 -12.96
C PHE A 351 -11.06 -17.50 -13.04
N VAL A 352 -10.45 -17.26 -11.88
CA VAL A 352 -9.10 -16.74 -11.78
C VAL A 352 -8.15 -17.89 -11.46
N SER A 353 -7.23 -18.18 -12.36
CA SER A 353 -6.12 -19.09 -12.11
C SER A 353 -4.92 -18.30 -11.59
N ILE A 354 -4.25 -18.84 -10.57
CA ILE A 354 -3.09 -18.21 -9.94
C ILE A 354 -1.90 -19.17 -10.04
N THR A 355 -0.83 -18.69 -10.66
CA THR A 355 0.45 -19.41 -10.67
C THR A 355 1.42 -18.71 -9.74
N CYS A 356 1.74 -19.32 -8.61
CA CYS A 356 2.74 -18.79 -7.67
C CYS A 356 4.14 -18.89 -8.29
N LEU A 357 4.86 -17.77 -8.36
CA LEU A 357 6.19 -17.67 -8.96
C LEU A 357 7.28 -17.70 -7.88
N SER A 358 7.07 -16.98 -6.79
CA SER A 358 7.94 -17.01 -5.60
C SER A 358 7.14 -16.72 -4.34
N LYS A 359 7.59 -17.24 -3.20
CA LYS A 359 7.02 -16.92 -1.89
C LYS A 359 7.99 -17.24 -0.76
N GLY A 360 8.04 -16.39 0.25
CA GLY A 360 8.93 -16.59 1.37
C GLY A 360 8.78 -15.62 2.53
N PHE A 361 9.32 -16.03 3.68
CA PHE A 361 9.50 -15.20 4.86
C PHE A 361 10.95 -14.73 4.90
N TYR A 362 11.15 -13.43 5.10
CA TYR A 362 12.46 -12.80 5.10
C TYR A 362 12.70 -12.03 6.39
N ASP A 363 13.95 -12.03 6.83
CA ASP A 363 14.38 -11.24 7.99
C ASP A 363 14.31 -9.73 7.70
N LEU A 364 14.15 -8.94 8.76
CA LEU A 364 13.98 -7.49 8.74
C LEU A 364 15.29 -6.73 8.98
N GLU A 365 16.46 -7.38 8.90
CA GLU A 365 17.77 -6.74 9.14
C GLU A 365 17.96 -5.43 8.33
N THR A 366 17.46 -5.40 7.09
CA THR A 366 17.55 -4.23 6.20
C THR A 366 16.39 -3.24 6.37
N TRP A 367 15.33 -3.60 7.10
CA TRP A 367 14.08 -2.84 7.25
C TRP A 367 14.24 -1.54 8.02
N GLY A 368 15.10 -1.52 9.03
CA GLY A 368 15.25 -0.42 9.98
C GLY A 368 15.08 -0.89 11.42
N ARG A 369 15.18 0.05 12.39
CA ARG A 369 15.08 -0.26 13.83
C ARG A 369 13.64 -0.25 14.36
N GLU A 370 12.65 -0.07 13.49
CA GLU A 370 11.25 0.14 13.84
C GLU A 370 10.39 -1.11 13.64
N THR A 371 9.20 -1.11 14.23
CA THR A 371 8.16 -2.10 13.93
C THR A 371 7.89 -2.11 12.42
N PRO A 372 7.81 -3.28 11.76
CA PRO A 372 7.73 -3.33 10.32
C PRO A 372 6.41 -2.75 9.82
N LYS A 373 6.46 -1.49 9.38
CA LYS A 373 5.36 -0.78 8.76
C LYS A 373 5.76 -0.39 7.34
N ILE A 374 4.88 -0.68 6.39
CA ILE A 374 5.04 -0.31 4.99
C ILE A 374 4.27 0.99 4.76
N SER A 375 4.95 2.02 4.28
CA SER A 375 4.34 3.31 3.89
C SER A 375 4.00 3.37 2.40
N GLY A 376 4.66 2.55 1.57
CA GLY A 376 4.36 2.39 0.15
C GLY A 376 5.16 1.25 -0.48
N ALA A 377 4.69 0.73 -1.61
CA ALA A 377 5.43 -0.25 -2.41
C ALA A 377 5.13 -0.09 -3.89
N PHE A 378 6.15 -0.22 -4.74
CA PHE A 378 6.06 0.04 -6.17
C PHE A 378 6.95 -0.93 -6.95
N PHE A 379 6.52 -1.34 -8.14
CA PHE A 379 7.40 -2.04 -9.07
C PHE A 379 7.93 -1.06 -10.11
N HIS A 380 9.23 -1.17 -10.41
CA HIS A 380 9.87 -0.39 -11.46
C HIS A 380 10.79 -1.25 -12.30
N ARG A 381 10.76 -1.03 -13.62
CA ARG A 381 11.63 -1.69 -14.58
C ARG A 381 12.32 -0.60 -15.38
N TRP A 382 13.64 -0.65 -15.43
CA TRP A 382 14.42 0.18 -16.34
C TRP A 382 14.41 -0.48 -17.71
N GLU A 383 14.14 0.33 -18.73
CA GLU A 383 14.18 -0.09 -20.14
C GLU A 383 15.59 -0.05 -20.70
#